data_AF-A0A5D6VUH4-F1
#
_entry.id   AF-A0A5D6VUH4-F1
#
_cell.length_a   1.000
_cell.length_b   1.000
_cell.length_c   1.000
_cell.angle_alpha   90.00
_cell.angle_beta   90.00
_cell.angle_gamma   90.00
#
_symmetry.space_group_name_H-M   'P 1'
#
loop_
_entity.id
_entity.type
_entity.pdbx_description
1 polymer ?
#
loop_
_entity_poly.entity_id
_entity_poly.type
_entity_poly.pdbx_seq_one_letter_code
_entity_poly.pdbx_strand_id
1 'polypeptide(L)'
;MYTKEMYVTRIKFIALSQISQIMDAVKETPSGYRRDTREYLEAMYYIVDNMSAARLSEVVNTVHDSYAEVGMDDDGYVADSLMTIALAQYQNELGERNVYDMGWDRMVEDFFRTAIA
;
A
#
# COMPACT_ATOMS: atom_id res chain seq x y z
N MET A 1 -14.29 4.86 22.95
CA MET A 1 -14.37 5.54 21.64
C MET A 1 -12.96 5.61 21.08
N TYR A 2 -12.69 4.91 19.97
CA TYR A 2 -11.40 5.01 19.27
C TYR A 2 -11.37 6.40 18.60
N THR A 3 -10.29 7.17 18.73
CA THR A 3 -10.21 8.48 18.05
C THR A 3 -9.87 8.29 16.57
N LYS A 4 -10.25 9.24 15.71
CA LYS A 4 -9.86 9.19 14.28
C LYS A 4 -8.34 9.13 14.12
N GLU A 5 -7.57 9.81 14.97
CA GLU A 5 -6.10 9.77 14.98
C GLU A 5 -5.56 8.36 15.31
N MET A 6 -6.15 7.65 16.27
CA MET A 6 -5.78 6.26 16.57
C MET A 6 -6.10 5.33 15.40
N TYR A 7 -7.22 5.54 14.69
CA TYR A 7 -7.57 4.77 13.49
C TYR A 7 -6.57 5.00 12.36
N VAL A 8 -6.27 6.26 12.02
CA VAL A 8 -5.26 6.64 11.02
C VAL A 8 -3.89 6.02 11.34
N THR A 9 -3.50 6.02 12.62
CA THR A 9 -2.26 5.39 13.08
C THR A 9 -2.30 3.85 12.96
N ARG A 10 -3.46 3.22 13.20
CA ARG A 10 -3.68 1.77 13.03
C ARG A 10 -3.47 1.35 11.59
N ILE A 11 -4.08 2.05 10.65
CA ILE A 11 -3.93 1.80 9.20
C ILE A 11 -2.48 1.92 8.75
N LYS A 12 -1.74 2.96 9.19
CA LYS A 12 -0.31 3.09 8.90
C LYS A 12 0.48 1.86 9.35
N PHE A 13 0.25 1.37 10.57
CA PHE A 13 0.97 0.19 11.07
C PHE A 13 0.58 -1.11 10.35
N ILE A 14 -0.66 -1.26 9.90
CA ILE A 14 -1.09 -2.41 9.09
C ILE A 14 -0.36 -2.39 7.75
N ALA A 15 -0.36 -1.27 7.04
CA ALA A 15 0.35 -1.12 5.76
C ALA A 15 1.87 -1.37 5.89
N LEU A 16 2.54 -0.78 6.88
CA LEU A 16 3.97 -1.02 7.12
C LEU A 16 4.28 -2.49 7.47
N SER A 17 3.40 -3.15 8.22
CA SER A 17 3.51 -4.58 8.56
C SER A 17 3.33 -5.47 7.32
N GLN A 18 2.34 -5.17 6.48
CA GLN A 18 2.12 -5.88 5.21
C GLN A 18 3.31 -5.73 4.25
N ILE A 19 3.82 -4.50 4.05
CA ILE A 19 5.03 -4.26 3.25
C ILE A 19 6.22 -5.08 3.80
N SER A 20 6.39 -5.12 5.12
CA SER A 20 7.45 -5.91 5.77
C SER A 20 7.30 -7.42 5.55
N GLN A 21 6.07 -7.94 5.64
CA GLN A 21 5.77 -9.35 5.38
C GLN A 21 6.07 -9.75 3.93
N ILE A 22 5.73 -8.90 2.96
CA ILE A 22 6.08 -9.14 1.55
C ILE A 22 7.60 -9.08 1.37
N MET A 23 8.30 -8.11 1.99
CA MET A 23 9.77 -8.05 1.94
C MET A 23 10.44 -9.30 2.50
N ASP A 24 9.90 -9.89 3.58
CA ASP A 24 10.42 -11.13 4.14
C ASP A 24 10.11 -12.34 3.24
N ALA A 25 8.90 -12.44 2.70
CA ALA A 25 8.54 -13.48 1.74
C ALA A 25 9.38 -13.43 0.45
N VAL A 26 9.79 -12.24 0.00
CA VAL A 26 10.72 -12.02 -1.13
C VAL A 26 12.13 -12.52 -0.80
N LYS A 27 12.60 -12.41 0.46
CA LYS A 27 13.90 -12.97 0.89
C LYS A 27 13.85 -14.50 0.94
N GLU A 28 12.73 -15.07 1.39
CA GLU A 28 12.55 -16.52 1.51
C GLU A 28 12.36 -17.20 0.15
N THR A 29 11.56 -16.63 -0.75
CA THR A 29 11.26 -17.21 -2.08
C THR A 29 11.40 -16.17 -3.20
N PRO A 30 12.64 -15.73 -3.56
CA PRO A 30 12.83 -14.65 -4.55
C PRO A 30 12.24 -14.92 -5.93
N SER A 31 12.17 -16.19 -6.35
CA SER A 31 11.63 -16.60 -7.66
C SER A 31 10.10 -16.43 -7.78
N GLY A 32 9.39 -16.27 -6.66
CA GLY A 32 7.95 -15.97 -6.65
C GLY A 32 7.60 -14.51 -6.96
N TYR A 33 8.61 -13.63 -7.03
CA TYR A 33 8.43 -12.18 -7.10
C TYR A 33 9.21 -11.55 -8.26
N ARG A 34 8.77 -10.36 -8.69
CA ARG A 34 9.44 -9.59 -9.74
C ARG A 34 10.83 -9.14 -9.25
N ARG A 35 11.74 -8.91 -10.19
CA ARG A 35 13.17 -8.65 -9.89
C ARG A 35 13.38 -7.35 -9.11
N ASP A 36 12.51 -6.38 -9.36
CA ASP A 36 12.44 -5.03 -8.82
C ASP A 36 11.61 -4.94 -7.52
N THR A 37 10.81 -5.96 -7.19
CA THR A 37 9.90 -5.98 -6.01
C THR A 37 10.54 -5.44 -4.74
N ARG A 38 11.81 -5.77 -4.47
CA ARG A 38 12.50 -5.31 -3.26
C ARG A 38 12.68 -3.79 -3.21
N GLU A 39 13.11 -3.19 -4.32
CA GLU A 39 13.32 -1.74 -4.45
C GLU A 39 12.01 -0.99 -4.27
N TYR A 40 10.94 -1.49 -4.92
CA TYR A 40 9.58 -1.00 -4.76
C TYR A 40 9.08 -1.06 -3.31
N LEU A 41 9.25 -2.18 -2.62
CA LEU A 41 8.80 -2.34 -1.22
C LEU A 41 9.61 -1.48 -0.24
N GLU A 42 10.92 -1.35 -0.44
CA GLU A 42 11.77 -0.47 0.37
C GLU A 42 11.37 1.01 0.18
N ALA A 43 11.06 1.44 -1.05
CA ALA A 43 10.54 2.78 -1.35
C ALA A 43 9.13 3.02 -0.77
N MET A 44 8.20 2.06 -0.93
CA MET A 44 6.85 2.14 -0.36
C MET A 44 6.88 2.25 1.16
N TYR A 45 7.72 1.44 1.83
CA TYR A 45 7.90 1.52 3.28
C TYR A 45 8.36 2.92 3.69
N TYR A 46 9.37 3.46 3.00
CA TYR A 46 9.90 4.80 3.26
C TYR A 46 8.83 5.89 3.08
N ILE A 47 8.04 5.83 2.00
CA ILE A 47 6.96 6.79 1.72
C ILE A 47 5.88 6.75 2.82
N VAL A 48 5.40 5.56 3.19
CA VAL A 48 4.38 5.41 4.24
C VAL A 48 4.91 5.80 5.61
N ASP A 49 6.18 5.50 5.93
CA ASP A 49 6.74 5.83 7.23
C ASP A 49 6.98 7.35 7.39
N ASN A 50 7.45 8.02 6.34
CA ASN A 50 7.75 9.46 6.37
C ASN A 50 6.55 10.34 5.98
N MET A 51 5.38 9.76 5.70
CA MET A 51 4.17 10.51 5.39
C MET A 51 3.76 11.43 6.55
N SER A 52 3.54 12.71 6.26
CA SER A 52 3.13 13.68 7.28
C SER A 52 1.76 13.32 7.87
N ALA A 53 1.56 13.58 9.18
CA ALA A 53 0.31 13.24 9.86
C ALA A 53 -0.93 13.87 9.19
N ALA A 54 -0.79 15.08 8.63
CA ALA A 54 -1.84 15.75 7.87
C ALA A 54 -2.20 14.98 6.58
N ARG A 55 -1.20 14.60 5.77
CA ARG A 55 -1.40 13.87 4.52
C ARG A 55 -1.92 12.44 4.77
N LEU A 56 -1.38 11.77 5.78
CA LEU A 56 -1.82 10.43 6.19
C LEU A 56 -3.29 10.46 6.65
N SER A 57 -3.69 11.46 7.44
CA SER A 57 -5.07 11.63 7.88
C SER A 57 -6.00 11.92 6.70
N GLU A 58 -5.61 12.81 5.79
CA GLU A 58 -6.35 13.09 4.56
C GLU A 58 -6.61 11.81 3.75
N VAL A 59 -5.53 11.09 3.38
CA VAL A 59 -5.60 9.85 2.58
C VAL A 59 -6.47 8.79 3.26
N VAL A 60 -6.18 8.47 4.52
CA VAL A 60 -6.87 7.36 5.21
C VAL A 60 -8.35 7.65 5.41
N ASN A 61 -8.73 8.89 5.77
CA ASN A 61 -10.16 9.22 5.91
C ASN A 61 -10.87 9.21 4.54
N THR A 62 -10.27 9.74 3.47
CA THR A 62 -10.88 9.72 2.13
C THR A 62 -11.12 8.30 1.61
N VAL A 63 -10.15 7.41 1.79
CA VAL A 63 -10.27 6.00 1.40
C VAL A 63 -11.30 5.27 2.26
N HIS A 64 -11.24 5.43 3.58
CA HIS A 64 -12.21 4.84 4.51
C HIS A 64 -13.65 5.27 4.17
N ASP A 65 -13.89 6.58 4.02
CA ASP A 65 -15.23 7.10 3.77
C ASP A 65 -15.78 6.58 2.42
N SER A 66 -14.92 6.46 1.40
CA SER A 66 -15.26 5.87 0.09
C SER A 66 -15.64 4.39 0.17
N TYR A 67 -14.96 3.61 1.02
CA TYR A 67 -15.32 2.20 1.26
C TYR A 67 -16.53 2.04 2.18
N ALA A 68 -16.74 2.95 3.14
CA ALA A 68 -17.90 2.94 4.03
C ALA A 68 -19.21 3.18 3.28
N GLU A 69 -19.20 4.01 2.22
CA GLU A 69 -20.35 4.21 1.33
C GLU A 69 -20.84 2.91 0.65
N VAL A 70 -19.95 1.92 0.47
CA VAL A 70 -20.26 0.62 -0.15
C VAL A 70 -20.20 -0.57 0.83
N GLY A 71 -19.97 -0.31 2.13
CA GLY A 71 -19.90 -1.34 3.18
C GLY A 71 -18.66 -2.25 3.11
N MET A 72 -17.51 -1.69 2.70
CA MET A 72 -16.23 -2.39 2.56
C MET A 72 -15.10 -1.73 3.37
N ASP A 73 -15.41 -0.99 4.44
CA ASP A 73 -14.49 -0.21 5.28
C ASP A 73 -13.52 -1.02 6.17
N ASP A 74 -13.20 -2.26 5.77
CA ASP A 74 -12.22 -3.09 6.46
C ASP A 74 -10.81 -2.47 6.41
N ASP A 75 -10.14 -2.47 7.56
CA ASP A 75 -8.78 -1.93 7.72
C ASP A 75 -7.78 -2.50 6.70
N GLY A 76 -7.95 -3.76 6.25
CA GLY A 76 -7.12 -4.37 5.23
C GLY A 76 -7.23 -3.68 3.88
N TYR A 77 -8.43 -3.34 3.42
CA TYR A 77 -8.64 -2.62 2.15
C TYR A 77 -8.15 -1.17 2.22
N VAL A 78 -8.33 -0.51 3.37
CA VAL A 78 -7.84 0.86 3.58
C VAL A 78 -6.30 0.89 3.64
N ALA A 79 -5.66 -0.11 4.25
CA ALA A 79 -4.22 -0.27 4.28
C ALA A 79 -3.63 -0.63 2.89
N ASP A 80 -4.27 -1.54 2.15
CA ASP A 80 -3.87 -1.91 0.78
C ASP A 80 -3.99 -0.73 -0.19
N SER A 81 -5.04 0.10 -0.04
CA SER A 81 -5.14 1.38 -0.75
C SER A 81 -4.01 2.36 -0.41
N LEU A 82 -3.62 2.47 0.87
CA LEU A 82 -2.47 3.28 1.29
C LEU A 82 -1.16 2.77 0.68
N MET A 83 -0.98 1.44 0.59
CA MET A 83 0.13 0.80 -0.11
C MET A 83 0.08 1.09 -1.63
N THR A 84 -1.10 1.05 -2.24
CA THR A 84 -1.30 1.36 -3.68
C THR A 84 -0.90 2.80 -3.98
N ILE A 85 -1.25 3.75 -3.10
CA ILE A 85 -0.87 5.17 -3.23
C ILE A 85 0.65 5.33 -3.14
N ALA A 86 1.32 4.63 -2.23
CA ALA A 86 2.78 4.67 -2.10
C ALA A 86 3.49 4.07 -3.33
N LEU A 87 2.97 2.96 -3.86
CA LEU A 87 3.45 2.35 -5.12
C LEU A 87 3.29 3.33 -6.29
N ALA A 88 2.10 3.92 -6.46
CA ALA A 88 1.82 4.89 -7.51
C ALA A 88 2.71 6.14 -7.42
N GLN A 89 2.96 6.65 -6.21
CA GLN A 89 3.87 7.76 -6.00
C GLN A 89 5.28 7.41 -6.49
N TYR A 90 5.83 6.27 -6.09
CA TYR A 90 7.17 5.87 -6.49
C TYR A 90 7.29 5.60 -8.00
N GLN A 91 6.28 4.98 -8.62
CA GLN A 91 6.22 4.83 -10.08
C GLN A 91 6.23 6.18 -10.81
N ASN A 92 5.50 7.18 -10.31
CA ASN A 92 5.53 8.53 -10.86
C ASN A 92 6.90 9.21 -10.68
N GLU A 93 7.60 8.97 -9.56
CA GLU A 93 8.97 9.45 -9.32
C GLU A 93 9.99 8.83 -10.30
N LEU A 94 9.80 7.57 -10.69
CA LEU A 94 10.58 6.88 -11.73
C LEU A 94 10.19 7.26 -13.16
N GLY A 95 9.07 7.96 -13.36
CA GLY A 95 8.51 8.25 -14.69
C GLY A 95 7.88 7.04 -15.39
N GLU A 96 7.52 6.00 -14.63
CA GLU A 96 6.85 4.80 -15.12
C GLU A 96 5.33 5.01 -15.28
N ARG A 97 4.67 4.09 -15.99
CA ARG A 97 3.21 4.00 -15.99
C ARG A 97 2.74 3.52 -14.61
N ASN A 98 2.01 4.36 -13.89
CA ASN A 98 1.55 4.02 -12.54
C ASN A 98 0.44 2.94 -12.54
N VAL A 99 0.25 2.32 -11.38
CA VAL A 99 -0.72 1.24 -11.11
C VAL A 99 -2.18 1.62 -11.41
N TYR A 100 -2.56 2.90 -11.28
CA TYR A 100 -3.91 3.37 -11.65
C TYR A 100 -4.10 3.39 -13.17
N ASP A 101 -3.12 3.89 -13.92
CA ASP A 101 -3.12 3.88 -15.38
C ASP A 101 -3.09 2.46 -15.96
N MET A 102 -2.67 1.45 -15.16
CA MET A 102 -2.70 0.04 -15.52
C MET A 102 -4.09 -0.61 -15.37
N GLY A 103 -5.04 0.05 -14.70
CA GLY A 103 -6.38 -0.50 -14.44
C GLY A 103 -6.38 -1.63 -13.40
N TRP A 104 -5.53 -1.52 -12.38
CA TRP A 104 -5.33 -2.55 -11.36
C TRP A 104 -6.51 -2.66 -10.38
N ASP A 105 -7.01 -3.89 -10.17
CA ASP A 105 -8.23 -4.20 -9.40
C ASP A 105 -8.02 -5.22 -8.26
N ARG A 106 -6.75 -5.45 -7.85
CA ARG A 106 -6.37 -6.48 -6.86
C ARG A 106 -5.55 -5.89 -5.70
N MET A 107 -5.27 -6.72 -4.71
CA MET A 107 -4.34 -6.38 -3.62
C MET A 107 -2.95 -6.05 -4.15
N VAL A 108 -2.22 -5.17 -3.46
CA VAL A 108 -0.88 -4.72 -3.83
C VAL A 108 0.14 -5.85 -3.81
N GLU A 109 -0.02 -6.85 -2.94
CA GLU A 109 0.87 -8.03 -2.94
C GLU A 109 0.87 -8.75 -4.29
N ASP A 110 -0.28 -8.84 -4.96
CA ASP A 110 -0.42 -9.51 -6.25
C ASP A 110 0.35 -8.79 -7.37
N PHE A 111 0.56 -7.47 -7.26
CA PHE A 111 1.37 -6.72 -8.23
C PHE A 111 2.81 -7.24 -8.26
N PHE A 112 3.33 -7.70 -7.13
CA PHE A 112 4.71 -8.15 -7.00
C PHE A 112 4.95 -9.61 -7.39
N ARG A 113 3.91 -10.42 -7.58
CA ARG A 113 4.06 -11.85 -7.91
C ARG A 113 4.45 -12.06 -9.38
N THR A 114 5.24 -13.10 -9.64
CA THR A 114 5.57 -13.55 -11.02
C THR A 114 4.45 -14.36 -11.68
N ALA A 115 3.58 -14.98 -10.88
CA ALA A 115 2.49 -15.84 -11.35
C ALA A 115 1.29 -15.08 -11.94
N ILE A 116 1.36 -13.75 -12.03
CA ILE A 116 0.32 -12.88 -12.59
C ILE A 116 0.90 -12.14 -13.79
N ALA A 117 0.91 -12.85 -14.92
CA ALA A 117 1.27 -12.41 -16.27
C ALA A 117 0.22 -12.94 -17.26
#